data_AF-A0A954VSB7-F1
#
_entry.id   AF-A0A954VSB7-F1
#
_cell.length_a   1.000
_cell.length_b   1.000
_cell.length_c   1.000
_cell.angle_alpha   90.00
_cell.angle_beta   90.00
_cell.angle_gamma   90.00
#
_symmetry.space_group_name_H-M   'P 1'
#
loop_
_entity.id
_entity.type
_entity.pdbx_description
1 polymer ?
#
loop_
_entity_poly.entity_id
_entity_poly.type
_entity_poly.pdbx_seq_one_letter_code
_entity_poly.pdbx_strand_id
1 'polypeptide(L)'
;LADAKKSFRQLDEWIRSRLRYCIWHQWKHIRTKLNALVSMGIPKAKAYQWANTRKGGWRVCHSFILTRAITIDRLHNFGYISLSQLYSLRLST
;
A
#
# COMPACT_ATOMS: atom_id res chain seq x y z
N LEU A 1 -12.52 -22.65 11.72
CA LEU A 1 -12.64 -21.18 11.56
C LEU A 1 -11.31 -20.42 11.74
N ALA A 2 -10.40 -20.86 12.63
CA ALA A 2 -9.12 -20.18 12.86
C ALA A 2 -8.18 -20.18 11.63
N ASP A 3 -8.09 -21.29 10.90
CA ASP A 3 -7.22 -21.39 9.71
C ASP A 3 -7.64 -20.46 8.58
N ALA A 4 -8.94 -20.30 8.35
CA ALA A 4 -9.46 -19.38 7.34
C ALA A 4 -9.06 -17.92 7.62
N LYS A 5 -9.08 -17.50 8.90
CA LYS A 5 -8.62 -16.15 9.28
C LYS A 5 -7.13 -15.93 9.00
N LYS A 6 -6.30 -16.94 9.23
CA LYS A 6 -4.86 -16.89 8.94
C LYS A 6 -4.61 -16.77 7.44
N SER A 7 -5.30 -17.57 6.63
CA SER A 7 -5.21 -17.52 5.17
C SER A 7 -5.68 -16.17 4.60
N PHE A 8 -6.80 -15.63 5.10
CA PHE A 8 -7.28 -14.30 4.70
C PHE A 8 -6.29 -13.20 5.02
N ARG A 9 -5.66 -13.23 6.21
CA ARG A 9 -4.65 -12.24 6.56
C ARG A 9 -3.45 -12.27 5.61
N GLN A 10 -2.93 -13.45 5.29
CA GLN A 10 -1.81 -13.60 4.36
C GLN A 10 -2.18 -13.07 2.96
N LEU A 11 -3.39 -13.37 2.50
CA LEU A 11 -3.87 -12.89 1.21
C LEU A 11 -4.07 -11.37 1.23
N ASP A 12 -4.61 -10.78 2.30
CA ASP A 12 -4.75 -9.34 2.47
C ASP A 12 -3.37 -8.63 2.52
N GLU A 13 -2.36 -9.23 3.13
CA GLU A 13 -0.98 -8.72 3.12
C GLU A 13 -0.42 -8.68 1.68
N TRP A 14 -0.67 -9.73 0.90
CA TRP A 14 -0.27 -9.78 -0.51
C TRP A 14 -1.02 -8.75 -1.36
N ILE A 15 -2.34 -8.65 -1.22
CA ILE A 15 -3.19 -7.68 -1.94
C ILE A 15 -2.73 -6.25 -1.65
N ARG A 16 -2.53 -5.89 -0.37
CA ARG A 16 -2.04 -4.54 0.00
C ARG A 16 -0.66 -4.26 -0.59
N SER A 17 0.22 -5.26 -0.65
CA SER A 17 1.53 -5.12 -1.30
C SER A 17 1.40 -4.87 -2.80
N ARG A 18 0.46 -5.57 -3.46
CA ARG A 18 0.16 -5.37 -4.87
C ARG A 18 -0.48 -4.02 -5.16
N LEU A 19 -1.39 -3.54 -4.32
CA LEU A 19 -1.98 -2.20 -4.43
C LEU A 19 -0.91 -1.11 -4.34
N ARG A 20 0.01 -1.20 -3.36
CA ARG A 20 1.15 -0.29 -3.26
C ARG A 20 2.03 -0.32 -4.51
N TYR A 21 2.21 -1.51 -5.10
CA TYR A 21 2.95 -1.67 -6.36
C TYR A 21 2.29 -0.96 -7.52
N CYS A 22 0.98 -1.15 -7.70
CA CYS A 22 0.23 -0.47 -8.75
C CYS A 22 0.30 1.05 -8.57
N ILE A 23 0.08 1.57 -7.36
CA ILE A 23 0.17 3.00 -7.06
C ILE A 23 1.58 3.55 -7.36
N TRP A 24 2.63 2.84 -6.96
CA TRP A 24 4.01 3.24 -7.23
C TRP A 24 4.34 3.30 -8.73
N HIS A 25 3.80 2.37 -9.51
CA HIS A 25 3.98 2.34 -10.98
C HIS A 25 3.14 3.38 -11.69
N GLN A 26 1.96 3.72 -11.15
CA GLN A 26 1.13 4.80 -11.65
C GLN A 26 1.86 6.16 -11.55
N TRP A 27 2.69 6.36 -10.53
CA TRP A 27 3.57 7.53 -10.42
C TRP A 27 4.78 7.39 -11.35
N LYS A 28 4.57 7.48 -12.67
CA LYS A 28 5.61 7.25 -13.68
C LYS A 28 6.83 8.19 -13.54
N HIS A 29 6.60 9.46 -13.23
CA HIS A 29 7.66 10.47 -13.18
C HIS A 29 8.16 10.73 -11.75
N ILE A 30 9.46 11.02 -11.63
CA ILE A 30 10.13 11.31 -10.34
C ILE A 30 9.47 12.50 -9.64
N ARG A 31 9.11 13.54 -10.40
CA ARG A 31 8.37 14.71 -9.86
C ARG A 31 7.03 14.30 -9.25
N THR A 32 6.29 13.40 -9.90
CA THR A 32 5.02 12.87 -9.38
C THR A 32 5.23 12.05 -8.12
N LYS A 33 6.23 11.16 -8.10
CA LYS A 33 6.59 10.37 -6.91
C LYS A 33 6.96 11.28 -5.74
N LEU A 34 7.79 12.29 -5.97
CA LEU A 34 8.20 13.25 -4.96
C LEU A 34 7.00 14.00 -4.38
N ASN A 35 6.18 14.60 -5.24
CA ASN A 35 5.02 15.39 -4.82
C ASN A 35 4.00 14.53 -4.06
N ALA A 36 3.75 13.32 -4.54
CA ALA A 36 2.89 12.36 -3.85
C ALA A 36 3.45 11.99 -2.48
N LEU A 37 4.72 11.59 -2.38
CA LEU A 37 5.31 11.24 -1.09
C LEU A 37 5.26 12.41 -0.09
N VAL A 38 5.54 13.63 -0.54
CA VAL A 38 5.47 14.84 0.31
C VAL A 38 4.04 15.14 0.75
N SER A 39 3.06 15.08 -0.16
CA SER A 39 1.64 15.27 0.21
C SER A 39 1.15 14.17 1.16
N MET A 40 1.78 13.00 1.11
CA MET A 40 1.55 11.88 2.01
C MET A 40 2.31 11.98 3.34
N GLY A 41 2.95 13.12 3.64
CA GLY A 41 3.60 13.40 4.92
C GLY A 41 5.05 12.89 5.05
N ILE A 42 5.65 12.43 3.96
CA ILE A 42 7.06 12.05 3.96
C ILE A 42 7.94 13.31 3.85
N PRO A 43 8.96 13.48 4.72
CA PRO A 43 9.86 14.62 4.64
C PRO A 43 10.52 14.74 3.26
N LYS A 44 10.55 15.96 2.70
CA LYS A 44 10.99 16.25 1.33
C LYS A 44 12.34 15.61 0.95
N ALA A 45 13.34 15.70 1.83
CA ALA A 45 14.65 15.09 1.60
C ALA A 45 14.57 13.57 1.41
N LYS A 46 13.79 12.89 2.25
CA LYS A 46 13.61 11.43 2.20
C LYS A 46 12.72 11.02 1.02
N ALA A 47 11.69 11.81 0.73
CA ALA A 47 10.86 11.63 -0.46
C ALA A 47 11.70 11.73 -1.74
N TYR A 48 12.64 12.67 -1.81
CA TYR A 48 13.55 12.83 -2.95
C TYR A 48 14.48 11.62 -3.13
N GLN A 49 15.08 11.12 -2.05
CA GLN A 49 15.92 9.92 -2.07
C GLN A 49 15.16 8.69 -2.62
N TRP A 50 13.92 8.50 -2.15
CA TRP A 50 13.12 7.33 -2.55
C TRP A 50 12.45 7.49 -3.92
N ALA A 51 12.09 8.71 -4.33
CA ALA A 51 11.59 8.99 -5.68
C ALA A 51 12.63 8.66 -6.76
N ASN A 52 13.91 8.86 -6.46
CA ASN A 52 15.06 8.58 -7.34
C ASN A 52 15.71 7.20 -7.10
N THR A 53 15.06 6.32 -6.34
CA THR A 53 15.66 5.03 -6.02
C THR A 53 15.85 4.15 -7.26
N ARG A 54 16.99 3.46 -7.36
CA ARG A 54 17.27 2.44 -8.37
C ARG A 54 16.71 1.06 -8.01
N LYS A 55 16.03 0.94 -6.86
CA LYS A 55 15.41 -0.31 -6.40
C LYS A 55 14.21 -0.65 -7.28
N GLY A 56 14.06 -1.95 -7.61
CA GLY A 56 12.89 -2.44 -8.32
C GLY A 56 11.59 -2.17 -7.55
N GLY A 57 10.50 -1.92 -8.26
CA GLY A 57 9.25 -1.45 -7.65
C GLY A 57 8.70 -2.37 -6.56
N TRP A 58 8.82 -3.70 -6.72
CA TRP A 58 8.38 -4.67 -5.70
C TRP A 58 9.12 -4.47 -4.37
N ARG A 59 10.44 -4.26 -4.43
CA ARG A 59 11.25 -3.95 -3.25
C ARG A 59 10.83 -2.63 -2.61
N VAL A 60 10.40 -1.64 -3.38
CA VAL A 60 9.92 -0.36 -2.85
C VAL A 60 8.59 -0.53 -2.11
N CYS A 61 7.71 -1.43 -2.55
CA CYS A 61 6.39 -1.66 -1.94
C CYS A 61 6.46 -2.18 -0.51
N HIS A 62 7.45 -3.03 -0.24
CA HIS A 62 7.72 -3.55 1.10
C HIS A 62 8.62 -2.65 1.94
N SER A 63 9.09 -1.53 1.39
CA SER A 63 9.95 -0.63 2.14
C SER A 63 9.16 0.24 3.11
N PHE A 64 9.86 0.78 4.11
CA PHE A 64 9.25 1.69 5.09
C PHE A 64 8.67 2.95 4.42
N ILE A 65 9.13 3.35 3.22
CA ILE A 65 8.65 4.57 2.57
C ILE A 65 7.20 4.43 2.11
N LEU A 66 6.87 3.33 1.42
CA LEU A 66 5.53 3.12 0.88
C LEU A 66 4.57 2.58 1.94
N THR A 67 5.06 1.83 2.92
CA THR A 67 4.22 1.41 4.04
C THR A 67 3.81 2.59 4.94
N ARG A 68 4.68 3.61 5.09
CA ARG A 68 4.32 4.86 5.78
C ARG A 68 3.48 5.81 4.92
N ALA A 69 3.77 5.94 3.62
CA ALA A 69 3.01 6.84 2.75
C ALA A 69 1.61 6.29 2.43
N ILE A 70 1.52 4.98 2.18
CA ILE A 70 0.29 4.27 1.82
C ILE A 70 -0.05 3.29 2.95
N THR A 71 -0.62 3.86 4.01
CA THR A 71 -1.09 3.11 5.19
C THR A 71 -2.32 2.27 4.85
N ILE A 72 -2.62 1.32 5.73
CA ILE A 72 -3.82 0.47 5.59
C ILE A 72 -5.08 1.35 5.65
N ASP A 73 -5.13 2.33 6.55
CA ASP A 73 -6.26 3.26 6.68
C ASP A 73 -6.48 4.08 5.41
N ARG A 74 -5.41 4.53 4.75
CA ARG A 74 -5.52 5.21 3.47
C ARG A 74 -6.10 4.30 2.40
N LEU A 75 -5.66 3.05 2.33
CA LEU A 75 -6.24 2.08 1.40
C LEU A 75 -7.72 1.89 1.69
N HIS A 76 -8.14 1.79 2.96
CA HIS A 76 -9.55 1.71 3.33
C HIS A 76 -10.34 2.95 2.90
N ASN A 77 -9.78 4.15 3.07
CA ASN A 77 -10.39 5.39 2.60
C ASN A 77 -10.53 5.45 1.06
N PHE A 78 -9.66 4.74 0.34
CA PHE A 78 -9.75 4.54 -1.12
C PHE A 78 -10.62 3.34 -1.52
N GLY A 79 -11.37 2.73 -0.59
CA GLY A 79 -12.33 1.66 -0.86
C GLY A 79 -11.76 0.24 -0.78
N TYR A 80 -10.54 0.05 -0.27
CA TYR A 80 -10.07 -1.30 0.04
C TYR A 80 -10.88 -1.90 1.20
N ILE A 81 -11.41 -3.10 1.01
CA ILE A 81 -12.12 -3.86 2.05
C ILE A 81 -11.30 -5.14 2.31
N SER A 82 -10.98 -5.40 3.58
CA SER A 82 -10.26 -6.63 3.93
C SER A 82 -11.14 -7.86 3.69
N LEU A 83 -10.52 -8.99 3.37
CA LEU A 83 -11.26 -10.23 3.13
C LEU A 83 -12.06 -10.68 4.36
N SER A 84 -11.52 -10.43 5.56
CA SER A 84 -12.24 -10.68 6.81
C SER A 84 -13.50 -9.80 6.96
N GLN A 85 -13.41 -8.52 6.61
CA GLN A 85 -14.57 -7.62 6.64
C GLN A 85 -15.60 -8.03 5.60
N LEU A 86 -15.17 -8.32 4.37
CA LEU A 86 -16.04 -8.75 3.28
C LEU A 86 -16.80 -10.03 3.64
N TYR A 87 -16.11 -11.02 4.23
CA TYR A 87 -16.74 -12.25 4.69
C TYR A 87 -17.77 -12.01 5.80
N SER A 88 -17.45 -11.13 6.76
CA SER A 88 -18.37 -10.80 7.86
C SER A 88 -19.62 -10.08 7.37
N LEU A 89 -19.46 -9.11 6.46
CA LEU A 89 -20.57 -8.39 5.84
C LEU A 89 -21.52 -9.31 5.07
N ARG A 90 -20.96 -10.32 4.40
CA ARG A 90 -21.73 -11.29 3.62
C ARG A 90 -22.51 -12.28 4.48
N LEU A 91 -22.05 -12.54 5.71
CA LEU A 91 -22.78 -13.39 6.67
C LEU A 91 -23.89 -12.65 7.41
N SER A 92 -23.86 -11.31 7.43
CA SER A 92 -24.89 -10.48 8.07
C SER A 92 -26.06 -10.10 7.15
N THR A 93 -25.97 -10.43 5.86
CA THR A 93 -27.04 -10.34 4.85
C THR A 93 -27.64 -11.71 4.61
#